data_AF-A0A1H2FPY3-F1
#
_entry.id   AF-A0A1H2FPY3-F1
#
_cell.length_a   1.000
_cell.length_b   1.000
_cell.length_c   1.000
_cell.angle_alpha   90.00
_cell.angle_beta   90.00
_cell.angle_gamma   90.00
#
_symmetry.space_group_name_H-M   'P 1'
#
loop_
_entity.id
_entity.type
_entity.pdbx_description
1 polymer ?
#
loop_
_entity_poly.entity_id
_entity_poly.type
_entity_poly.pdbx_seq_one_letter_code
_entity_poly.pdbx_strand_id
1 'polypeptide(L)'
;MDELQIPEGIEDDPNAMEMIRVWIANKDIHVSMLLGVWEEASNFDIDERDAWGELLADLIRHIANGLTQSHDYNTTASERRIANALLIHLGYGANTIKGEIKD
;
A
#
# COMPACT_ATOMS: atom_id res chain seq x y z
N MET A 1 5.03 10.76 20.86
CA MET A 1 5.06 10.14 19.52
C MET A 1 4.46 8.78 19.72
N ASP A 2 3.38 8.48 19.02
CA ASP A 2 2.60 7.27 19.26
C ASP A 2 2.93 6.29 18.14
N GLU A 3 3.96 5.46 18.37
CA GLU A 3 4.41 4.46 17.42
C GLU A 3 3.71 3.11 17.61
N LEU A 4 3.47 2.41 16.49
CA LEU A 4 3.01 1.03 16.53
C LEU A 4 4.14 0.12 17.00
N GLN A 5 3.77 -0.94 17.72
CA GLN A 5 4.71 -2.01 18.09
C GLN A 5 5.13 -2.80 16.86
N ILE A 6 6.30 -3.44 16.94
CA ILE A 6 6.73 -4.43 15.96
C ILE A 6 5.66 -5.55 15.92
N PRO A 7 5.24 -6.03 14.73
CA PRO A 7 4.33 -7.15 14.61
C PRO A 7 4.81 -8.39 15.39
N GLU A 8 3.87 -9.11 16.00
CA GLU A 8 4.20 -10.38 16.68
C GLU A 8 4.74 -11.41 15.67
N GLY A 9 5.78 -12.14 16.05
CA GLY A 9 6.32 -13.27 15.30
C GLY A 9 7.47 -12.93 14.35
N ILE A 10 7.95 -11.68 14.34
CA ILE A 10 9.13 -11.27 13.54
C ILE A 10 10.30 -10.77 14.40
N GLU A 11 10.15 -10.75 15.72
CA GLU A 11 11.15 -10.17 16.64
C GLU A 11 12.48 -10.93 16.63
N ASP A 12 12.43 -12.24 16.38
CA ASP A 12 13.59 -13.13 16.37
C ASP A 12 14.06 -13.48 14.94
N ASP A 13 13.45 -12.93 13.89
CA ASP A 13 13.87 -13.18 12.50
C ASP A 13 15.04 -12.24 12.13
N PRO A 14 16.27 -12.75 11.95
CA PRO A 14 17.43 -11.91 11.63
C PRO A 14 17.35 -11.29 10.22
N ASN A 15 16.41 -11.71 9.38
CA ASN A 15 16.19 -11.16 8.05
C ASN A 15 14.94 -10.25 7.99
N ALA A 16 14.23 -10.04 9.10
CA ALA A 16 13.11 -9.12 9.13
C ALA A 16 13.58 -7.67 8.87
N MET A 17 12.88 -6.98 7.99
CA MET A 17 13.21 -5.61 7.57
C MET A 17 11.94 -4.75 7.58
N GLU A 18 12.03 -3.55 8.15
CA GLU A 18 10.96 -2.54 8.04
C GLU A 18 11.00 -1.88 6.67
N MET A 19 10.00 -2.16 5.83
CA MET A 19 9.96 -1.65 4.45
C MET A 19 9.39 -0.22 4.36
N ILE A 20 8.35 0.07 5.15
CA ILE A 20 7.65 1.35 5.15
C ILE A 20 7.17 1.68 6.55
N ARG A 21 7.28 2.96 6.92
CA ARG A 21 6.69 3.49 8.14
C ARG A 21 6.01 4.82 7.85
N VAL A 22 4.76 4.93 8.30
CA VAL A 22 3.88 6.05 7.97
C VAL A 22 3.44 6.75 9.25
N TRP A 23 3.44 8.08 9.23
CA TRP A 23 2.93 8.92 10.32
C TRP A 23 2.03 10.02 9.78
N ILE A 24 1.08 10.44 10.61
CA ILE A 24 0.33 11.68 10.41
C ILE A 24 0.92 12.71 11.36
N ALA A 25 1.58 13.73 10.81
CA ALA A 25 2.15 14.83 11.57
C ALA A 25 2.06 16.13 10.76
N ASN A 26 2.01 17.29 11.42
CA ASN A 26 2.00 18.60 10.74
C ASN A 26 0.92 18.78 9.66
N LYS A 27 -0.24 18.10 9.82
CA LYS A 27 -1.35 18.08 8.85
C LYS A 27 -1.02 17.39 7.52
N ASP A 28 0.00 16.55 7.49
CA ASP A 28 0.43 15.81 6.31
C ASP A 28 0.78 14.35 6.64
N ILE A 29 0.95 13.55 5.60
CA ILE A 29 1.46 12.18 5.67
C ILE A 29 2.98 12.24 5.53
N HIS A 30 3.68 11.70 6.51
CA HIS A 30 5.13 11.51 6.48
C HIS A 30 5.43 10.02 6.31
N VAL A 31 6.36 9.70 5.41
CA VAL A 31 6.73 8.32 5.09
C VAL A 31 8.25 8.16 5.17
N SER A 32 8.70 7.13 5.87
CA SER A 32 10.06 6.59 5.78
C SER A 32 9.99 5.27 5.00
N MET A 33 10.86 5.09 4.03
CA MET A 33 10.85 3.92 3.14
C MET A 33 12.26 3.38 2.95
N LEU A 34 12.36 2.06 2.87
CA LEU A 34 13.58 1.36 2.48
C LEU A 34 13.46 0.91 1.01
N LEU A 35 14.08 1.67 0.11
CA LEU A 35 14.11 1.39 -1.33
C LEU A 35 15.37 0.59 -1.71
N GLY A 36 15.32 -0.15 -2.82
CA GLY A 36 16.46 -0.88 -3.40
C GLY A 36 16.56 -2.35 -2.96
N VAL A 37 15.77 -2.79 -1.96
CA VAL A 37 15.91 -4.15 -1.37
C VAL A 37 15.70 -5.26 -2.40
N TRP A 38 14.70 -5.11 -3.26
CA TRP A 38 14.37 -6.14 -4.26
C TRP A 38 15.32 -6.11 -5.46
N GLU A 39 15.82 -4.94 -5.86
CA GLU A 39 16.83 -4.83 -6.93
C GLU A 39 18.20 -5.35 -6.49
N GLU A 40 18.59 -5.10 -5.24
CA GLU A 40 19.90 -5.50 -4.70
C GLU A 40 19.97 -6.98 -4.30
N ALA A 41 18.84 -7.57 -3.92
CA ALA A 41 18.77 -8.98 -3.63
C ALA A 41 18.84 -9.79 -4.94
N SER A 42 20.07 -10.12 -5.33
CA SER A 42 20.50 -10.81 -6.57
C SER A 42 19.75 -12.10 -6.96
N ASN A 43 18.81 -12.56 -6.14
CA ASN A 43 18.09 -13.82 -6.26
C ASN A 43 16.61 -13.64 -6.61
N PHE A 44 16.08 -12.41 -6.66
CA PHE A 44 14.70 -12.15 -7.05
C PHE A 44 14.64 -11.65 -8.50
N ASP A 45 13.95 -12.39 -9.37
CA ASP A 45 13.62 -11.97 -10.74
C ASP A 45 12.35 -11.09 -10.73
N ILE A 46 12.26 -10.17 -9.77
CA ILE A 46 11.09 -9.31 -9.54
C ILE A 46 11.53 -7.86 -9.69
N ASP A 47 10.85 -7.11 -10.56
CA ASP A 47 11.03 -5.67 -10.66
C ASP A 47 10.55 -5.00 -9.36
N GLU A 48 11.35 -4.10 -8.78
CA GLU A 48 11.01 -3.46 -7.51
C GLU A 48 9.67 -2.72 -7.56
N ARG A 49 9.27 -2.18 -8.71
CA ARG A 49 7.97 -1.51 -8.85
C ARG A 49 6.82 -2.50 -8.71
N ASP A 50 6.98 -3.71 -9.25
CA ASP A 50 5.99 -4.79 -9.12
C ASP A 50 5.94 -5.30 -7.67
N ALA A 51 7.10 -5.43 -7.01
CA ALA A 51 7.18 -5.80 -5.59
C ALA A 51 6.49 -4.78 -4.67
N TRP A 52 6.70 -3.48 -4.90
CA TRP A 52 5.95 -2.43 -4.21
C TRP A 52 4.45 -2.50 -4.50
N GLY A 53 4.06 -2.86 -5.73
CA GLY A 53 2.67 -3.09 -6.11
C GLY A 53 2.03 -4.24 -5.31
N GLU A 54 2.75 -5.36 -5.15
CA GLU A 54 2.32 -6.49 -4.31
C GLU A 54 2.18 -6.09 -2.84
N LEU A 55 3.18 -5.37 -2.28
CA LEU A 55 3.13 -4.86 -0.91
C LEU A 55 1.91 -3.96 -0.68
N LEU A 56 1.64 -3.03 -1.60
CA LEU A 56 0.48 -2.14 -1.51
C LEU A 56 -0.84 -2.91 -1.58
N ALA A 57 -0.95 -3.93 -2.44
CA ALA A 57 -2.13 -4.77 -2.51
C ALA A 57 -2.37 -5.53 -1.21
N ASP A 58 -1.31 -6.06 -0.58
CA ASP A 58 -1.40 -6.72 0.72
C ASP A 58 -1.80 -5.74 1.83
N LEU A 59 -1.28 -4.51 1.81
CA LEU A 59 -1.69 -3.46 2.74
C LEU A 59 -3.21 -3.17 2.62
N ILE A 60 -3.74 -3.08 1.40
CA ILE A 60 -5.17 -2.87 1.16
C ILE A 60 -6.01 -4.01 1.76
N ARG A 61 -5.57 -5.27 1.58
CA ARG A 61 -6.27 -6.44 2.17
C ARG A 61 -6.23 -6.40 3.70
N HIS A 62 -5.09 -6.03 4.30
CA HIS A 62 -4.98 -5.91 5.76
C HIS A 62 -5.88 -4.80 6.32
N ILE A 63 -5.92 -3.63 5.66
CA ILE A 63 -6.82 -2.54 6.04
C ILE A 63 -8.28 -3.00 5.94
N ALA A 64 -8.66 -3.65 4.84
CA ALA A 64 -10.01 -4.15 4.66
C ALA A 64 -10.40 -5.16 5.75
N ASN A 65 -9.51 -6.10 6.10
CA ASN A 65 -9.71 -7.04 7.19
C ASN A 65 -9.88 -6.35 8.55
N GLY A 66 -9.06 -5.34 8.85
CA GLY A 66 -9.19 -4.56 10.09
C GLY A 66 -10.51 -3.78 10.16
N LEU A 67 -10.98 -3.22 9.04
CA LEU A 67 -12.27 -2.53 8.94
C LEU A 67 -13.44 -3.50 9.12
N THR A 68 -13.35 -4.71 8.57
CA THR A 68 -14.34 -5.78 8.80
C THR A 68 -14.42 -6.13 10.29
N GLN A 69 -13.28 -6.29 10.97
CA GLN A 69 -13.26 -6.65 12.39
C GLN A 69 -13.76 -5.53 13.32
N SER A 70 -13.50 -4.27 12.97
CA SER A 70 -13.85 -3.11 13.80
C SER A 70 -15.22 -2.49 13.52
N HIS A 71 -15.74 -2.66 12.30
CA HIS A 71 -16.94 -1.97 11.82
C HIS A 71 -17.96 -2.86 11.09
N ASP A 72 -17.74 -4.19 11.05
CA ASP A 72 -18.58 -5.17 10.32
C ASP A 72 -18.76 -4.84 8.84
N TYR A 73 -17.76 -4.19 8.24
CA TYR A 73 -17.75 -3.88 6.81
C TYR A 73 -17.53 -5.15 5.98
N ASN A 74 -18.05 -5.17 4.77
CA ASN A 74 -17.73 -6.26 3.84
C ASN A 74 -16.29 -6.10 3.34
N THR A 75 -15.44 -7.11 3.57
CA THR A 75 -14.01 -7.08 3.21
C THR A 75 -13.79 -6.77 1.72
N THR A 76 -14.41 -7.54 0.81
CA THR A 76 -14.23 -7.36 -0.64
C THR A 76 -14.73 -6.00 -1.14
N ALA A 77 -15.84 -5.50 -0.60
CA ALA A 77 -16.33 -4.16 -0.92
C ALA A 77 -15.33 -3.09 -0.44
N SER A 78 -14.71 -3.29 0.71
CA SER A 78 -13.71 -2.39 1.28
C SER A 78 -12.43 -2.37 0.46
N GLU A 79 -11.89 -3.54 0.09
CA GLU A 79 -10.72 -3.67 -0.80
C GLU A 79 -10.94 -2.89 -2.10
N ARG A 80 -12.06 -3.13 -2.78
CA ARG A 80 -12.41 -2.44 -4.03
C ARG A 80 -12.52 -0.93 -3.84
N ARG A 81 -13.14 -0.49 -2.73
CA ARG A 81 -13.32 0.93 -2.45
C ARG A 81 -11.98 1.62 -2.20
N ILE A 82 -11.08 0.99 -1.45
CA ILE A 82 -9.73 1.51 -1.19
C ILE A 82 -8.90 1.53 -2.48
N ALA A 83 -8.89 0.44 -3.26
CA ALA A 83 -8.17 0.38 -4.53
C ALA A 83 -8.66 1.43 -5.54
N ASN A 84 -9.98 1.62 -5.66
CA ASN A 84 -10.54 2.67 -6.52
C ASN A 84 -10.14 4.07 -6.04
N ALA A 85 -10.19 4.33 -4.74
CA ALA A 85 -9.74 5.60 -4.18
C ALA A 85 -8.25 5.85 -4.46
N LEU A 86 -7.39 4.84 -4.27
CA LEU A 86 -5.97 4.90 -4.61
C LEU A 86 -5.76 5.30 -6.07
N LEU A 87 -6.40 4.61 -7.02
CA LEU A 87 -6.28 4.93 -8.44
C LEU A 87 -6.73 6.35 -8.78
N ILE A 88 -7.85 6.80 -8.20
CA ILE A 88 -8.33 8.20 -8.36
C ILE A 88 -7.27 9.19 -7.87
N HIS A 89 -6.70 8.97 -6.68
CA HIS A 89 -5.71 9.86 -6.09
C HIS A 89 -4.34 9.81 -6.79
N LEU A 90 -4.00 8.71 -7.46
CA LEU A 90 -2.86 8.62 -8.38
C LEU A 90 -3.12 9.31 -9.73
N GLY A 91 -4.33 9.85 -9.95
CA GLY A 91 -4.72 10.50 -11.20
C GLY A 91 -5.24 9.55 -12.28
N TYR A 92 -5.45 8.27 -11.96
CA TYR A 92 -5.95 7.24 -12.88
C TYR A 92 -7.49 7.08 -12.84
N GLY A 93 -8.21 8.13 -12.45
CA GLY A 93 -9.67 8.12 -12.33
C GLY A 93 -10.42 8.07 -13.66
N ALA A 94 -10.91 6.87 -14.00
CA ALA A 94 -12.06 6.52 -14.85
C ALA A 94 -12.40 7.46 -16.03
N ASN A 95 -12.05 7.04 -17.25
CA ASN A 95 -12.57 7.58 -18.50
C ASN A 95 -12.47 9.11 -18.68
N THR A 96 -11.25 9.64 -18.80
CA THR A 96 -11.07 10.79 -19.72
C THR A 96 -11.29 10.30 -21.15
N ILE A 97 -12.54 10.14 -21.56
CA ILE A 97 -12.91 10.10 -22.98
C ILE A 97 -12.53 11.49 -23.53
N LYS A 98 -11.33 11.59 -24.11
CA LYS A 98 -11.00 12.69 -25.01
C LYS A 98 -11.49 12.29 -26.40
N GLY A 99 -12.75 12.60 -26.70
CA GLY A 99 -13.23 12.63 -28.07
C GLY A 99 -12.92 14.00 -28.65
N GLU A 100 -12.06 14.08 -29.66
CA GLU A 100 -12.16 15.17 -30.63
C GLU A 100 -13.22 14.75 -31.64
N ILE A 101 -14.40 15.38 -31.60
CA ILE A 101 -15.24 15.42 -32.80
C ILE A 101 -14.55 16.44 -33.71
N LYS A 102 -13.95 15.94 -34.80
CA LYS A 102 -13.61 16.78 -35.93
C LYS A 102 -14.86 16.91 -36.79
N ASP A 103 -15.35 18.14 -36.92
CA ASP A 103 -16.24 18.53 -38.01
C ASP A 103 -15.53 18.39 -39.37
#